data_AF-A0A423S823-F1
#
_entry.id   AF-A0A423S823-F1
#
_cell.length_a   1.000
_cell.length_b   1.000
_cell.length_c   1.000
_cell.angle_alpha   90.00
_cell.angle_beta   90.00
_cell.angle_gamma   90.00
#
_symmetry.space_group_name_H-M   'P 1'
#
loop_
_entity.id
_entity.type
_entity.pdbx_description
1 polymer ?
#
loop_
_entity_poly.entity_id
_entity_poly.type
_entity_poly.pdbx_seq_one_letter_code
_entity_poly.pdbx_strand_id
1 'polypeptide(L)'
;MSDFNPLSLFYIVSEIFSVWLWPLLIITLLLLWGVVSSFKKLRRRGLSAGGALFAGLLAGFIATVLATWLLPYSSHADLSAFTAFVDFLAVLAMALVAGLGAFALVFTVMARRRIASARS
;
A
#
# COMPACT_ATOMS: atom_id res chain seq x y z
N MET A 1 8.59 9.96 29.01
CA MET A 1 8.41 9.52 27.61
C MET A 1 9.28 10.37 26.67
N SER A 2 10.58 10.52 26.95
CA SER A 2 11.52 11.31 26.13
C SER A 2 12.70 10.49 25.58
N ASP A 3 12.71 9.17 25.78
CA ASP A 3 13.79 8.27 25.31
C ASP A 3 13.56 7.78 23.87
N PHE A 4 12.72 8.49 23.12
CA PHE A 4 12.48 8.18 21.71
C PHE A 4 13.68 8.64 20.89
N ASN A 5 14.59 7.70 20.61
CA ASN A 5 15.75 7.97 19.76
C ASN A 5 15.42 7.58 18.30
N PRO A 6 15.21 8.55 17.39
CA PRO A 6 14.88 8.27 16.01
C PRO A 6 16.01 7.55 15.25
N LEU A 7 17.27 7.70 15.69
CA LEU A 7 18.39 6.94 15.11
C LEU A 7 18.26 5.46 15.45
N SER A 8 17.88 5.12 16.68
CA SER A 8 17.67 3.72 17.10
C SER A 8 16.55 3.08 16.29
N LEU A 9 15.47 3.80 16.01
CA LEU A 9 14.40 3.31 15.13
C LEU A 9 14.87 3.09 13.70
N PHE A 10 15.66 4.00 13.14
CA PHE A 10 16.24 3.81 11.83
C PHE A 10 17.11 2.55 11.77
N TYR A 11 17.97 2.33 12.78
CA TYR A 11 18.80 1.14 12.85
C TYR A 11 17.95 -0.13 12.93
N ILE A 12 16.94 -0.17 13.81
CA ILE A 12 16.02 -1.32 13.90
C ILE A 12 15.36 -1.62 12.55
N VAL A 13 14.84 -0.59 11.87
CA VAL A 13 14.21 -0.75 10.56
C VAL A 13 15.23 -1.19 9.50
N SER A 14 16.43 -0.64 9.51
CA SER A 14 17.50 -1.02 8.58
C SER A 14 18.02 -2.43 8.80
N GLU A 15 17.99 -2.94 10.04
CA GLU A 15 18.36 -4.31 10.36
C GLU A 15 17.27 -5.27 9.86
N ILE A 16 16.00 -4.96 10.13
CA ILE A 16 14.84 -5.80 9.75
C ILE A 16 14.72 -5.91 8.22
N PHE A 17 14.78 -4.78 7.51
CA PHE A 17 14.59 -4.76 6.07
C PHE A 17 15.90 -4.92 5.30
N SER A 18 17.05 -4.73 5.94
CA SER A 18 18.38 -4.90 5.36
C SER A 18 18.47 -4.22 3.97
N VAL A 19 18.99 -4.93 2.97
CA VAL A 19 19.12 -4.48 1.58
C VAL A 19 17.77 -4.08 0.94
N TRP A 20 16.64 -4.65 1.42
CA TRP A 20 15.31 -4.35 0.89
C TRP A 20 14.74 -3.02 1.35
N LEU A 21 15.32 -2.38 2.37
CA LEU A 21 14.84 -1.10 2.87
C LEU A 21 14.76 -0.07 1.74
N TRP A 22 15.84 0.11 0.98
CA TRP A 22 15.94 1.12 -0.07
C TRP A 22 14.98 0.87 -1.24
N PRO A 23 14.92 -0.33 -1.85
CA PRO A 23 13.92 -0.64 -2.87
C PRO A 23 12.48 -0.37 -2.41
N LEU A 24 12.11 -0.80 -1.21
CA LEU A 24 10.76 -0.59 -0.67
C LEU A 24 10.45 0.89 -0.45
N LEU A 25 11.43 1.68 0.00
CA LEU A 25 11.31 3.12 0.16
C LEU A 25 11.08 3.80 -1.20
N ILE A 26 11.86 3.44 -2.21
CA ILE A 26 11.74 3.97 -3.57
C ILE A 26 10.35 3.62 -4.16
N ILE A 27 9.91 2.38 -4.03
CA ILE A 27 8.60 1.94 -4.52
C ILE A 27 7.48 2.75 -3.84
N THR A 28 7.55 2.89 -2.52
CA THR A 28 6.57 3.68 -1.75
C THR A 28 6.49 5.14 -2.25
N LEU A 29 7.65 5.77 -2.45
CA LEU A 29 7.72 7.14 -2.98
C LEU A 29 7.16 7.25 -4.40
N LEU A 30 7.46 6.28 -5.27
CA LEU A 30 6.92 6.24 -6.63
C LEU A 30 5.39 6.08 -6.65
N LEU A 31 4.84 5.24 -5.78
CA LEU A 31 3.41 5.05 -5.64
C LEU A 31 2.71 6.32 -5.12
N LEU A 32 3.25 6.94 -4.08
CA LEU A 32 2.76 8.21 -3.55
C LEU A 32 2.78 9.31 -4.62
N TRP A 33 3.90 9.44 -5.32
CA TRP A 33 4.03 10.41 -6.42
C TRP A 33 3.05 10.11 -7.56
N GLY A 34 2.84 8.83 -7.90
CA GLY A 34 1.85 8.38 -8.87
C GLY A 34 0.43 8.81 -8.52
N VAL A 35 0.01 8.61 -7.27
CA VAL A 35 -1.31 9.00 -6.77
C VAL A 35 -1.46 10.53 -6.77
N VAL A 36 -0.53 11.26 -6.14
CA VAL A 36 -0.58 12.72 -6.02
C VAL A 36 -0.56 13.39 -7.39
N SER A 37 0.32 12.95 -8.29
CA SER A 37 0.42 13.53 -9.64
C SER A 37 -0.83 13.26 -10.47
N SER A 38 -1.40 12.06 -10.39
CA SER A 38 -2.61 11.70 -11.12
C SER A 38 -3.82 12.44 -10.61
N PHE A 39 -3.95 12.59 -9.29
CA PHE A 39 -5.02 13.39 -8.67
C PHE A 39 -4.92 14.86 -9.06
N LYS A 40 -3.71 15.47 -8.96
CA LYS A 40 -3.47 16.84 -9.41
C LYS A 40 -3.84 17.02 -10.89
N LYS A 41 -3.48 16.07 -11.76
CA LYS A 41 -3.81 16.13 -13.20
C LYS A 41 -5.30 15.99 -13.48
N LEU A 42 -6.01 15.10 -12.78
CA LEU A 42 -7.47 14.98 -12.86
C LEU A 42 -8.15 16.29 -12.46
N ARG A 43 -7.77 16.85 -11.30
CA ARG A 43 -8.31 18.11 -10.79
C ARG A 43 -8.05 19.29 -11.74
N ARG A 44 -6.84 19.40 -12.28
CA ARG A 44 -6.49 20.46 -13.26
C ARG A 44 -7.33 20.41 -14.54
N ARG A 45 -7.91 19.25 -14.87
CA ARG A 45 -8.75 19.07 -16.06
C ARG A 45 -10.25 19.01 -15.76
N GLY A 46 -10.66 19.27 -14.51
CA GLY A 46 -12.06 19.16 -14.09
C GLY A 46 -12.64 17.74 -14.21
N LEU A 47 -11.80 16.71 -14.35
CA LEU A 47 -12.26 15.33 -14.52
C LEU A 47 -12.58 14.70 -13.16
N SER A 48 -13.68 13.94 -13.09
CA SER A 48 -14.06 13.26 -11.85
C SER A 48 -13.09 12.11 -11.53
N ALA A 49 -12.58 12.13 -10.29
CA ALA A 49 -11.71 11.08 -9.76
C ALA A 49 -12.51 9.87 -9.27
N GLY A 50 -13.83 9.98 -9.12
CA GLY A 50 -14.68 8.97 -8.45
C GLY A 50 -14.53 7.56 -9.04
N GLY A 51 -14.56 7.42 -10.36
CA GLY A 51 -14.40 6.10 -10.99
C GLY A 51 -13.01 5.49 -10.81
N ALA A 52 -11.96 6.31 -10.83
CA ALA A 52 -10.59 5.84 -10.58
C ALA A 52 -10.37 5.51 -9.10
N LEU A 53 -10.94 6.31 -8.18
CA LEU A 53 -10.91 6.05 -6.74
C LEU A 53 -11.65 4.77 -6.40
N PHE A 54 -12.85 4.56 -6.96
CA PHE A 54 -13.62 3.35 -6.73
C PHE A 54 -12.88 2.10 -7.22
N ALA A 55 -12.33 2.14 -8.44
CA ALA A 55 -11.52 1.04 -8.96
C ALA A 55 -10.29 0.76 -8.10
N GLY A 56 -9.60 1.81 -7.65
CA GLY A 56 -8.47 1.70 -6.73
C GLY A 56 -8.88 1.08 -5.40
N LEU A 57 -9.97 1.56 -4.78
CA LEU A 57 -10.47 1.06 -3.49
C LEU A 57 -10.87 -0.40 -3.59
N LEU A 58 -11.58 -0.78 -4.65
CA LEU A 58 -11.99 -2.16 -4.88
C LEU A 58 -10.77 -3.07 -5.05
N ALA A 59 -9.78 -2.66 -5.87
CA ALA A 59 -8.55 -3.43 -6.05
C ALA A 59 -7.74 -3.55 -4.77
N GLY A 60 -7.60 -2.46 -4.01
CA GLY A 60 -6.92 -2.45 -2.72
C GLY A 60 -7.62 -3.35 -1.70
N PHE A 61 -8.95 -3.30 -1.64
CA PHE A 61 -9.74 -4.18 -0.78
C PHE A 61 -9.56 -5.65 -1.13
N ILE A 62 -9.68 -6.01 -2.41
CA ILE A 62 -9.47 -7.39 -2.88
C ILE A 62 -8.05 -7.86 -2.55
N ALA A 63 -7.03 -7.02 -2.80
CA ALA A 63 -5.65 -7.34 -2.49
C ALA A 63 -5.41 -7.52 -0.98
N THR A 64 -6.00 -6.68 -0.13
CA THR A 64 -5.95 -6.85 1.33
C THR A 64 -6.60 -8.16 1.74
N VAL A 65 -7.80 -8.47 1.24
CA VAL A 65 -8.49 -9.73 1.59
C VAL A 65 -7.65 -10.94 1.19
N LEU A 66 -7.13 -10.95 -0.05
CA LEU A 66 -6.28 -12.04 -0.52
C LEU A 66 -4.98 -12.15 0.29
N ALA A 67 -4.34 -11.02 0.61
CA ALA A 67 -3.12 -11.01 1.40
C ALA A 67 -3.35 -11.47 2.85
N THR A 68 -4.46 -11.07 3.49
CA THR A 68 -4.84 -11.56 4.83
C THR A 68 -4.98 -13.07 4.85
N TRP A 69 -5.55 -13.65 3.79
CA TRP A 69 -5.66 -15.10 3.66
C TRP A 69 -4.34 -15.78 3.32
N LEU A 70 -3.50 -15.19 2.46
CA LEU A 70 -2.23 -15.80 2.03
C LEU A 70 -1.12 -15.70 3.08
N LEU A 71 -1.07 -14.63 3.86
CA LEU A 71 0.03 -14.33 4.78
C LEU A 71 0.29 -15.47 5.78
N PRO A 72 -0.73 -16.04 6.47
CA PRO A 72 -0.53 -17.16 7.39
C PRO A 72 0.15 -18.37 6.73
N TYR A 73 -0.25 -18.71 5.49
CA TYR A 73 0.33 -19.84 4.75
C TYR A 73 1.77 -19.57 4.29
N SER A 74 2.12 -18.31 4.04
CA SER A 74 3.47 -17.93 3.63
C SER A 74 4.48 -17.94 4.78
N SER A 75 4.02 -17.80 6.02
CA SER A 75 4.89 -17.70 7.21
C SER A 75 5.36 -19.03 7.79
N HIS A 76 4.92 -20.19 7.27
CA HIS A 76 5.16 -21.53 7.86
C HIS A 76 4.82 -21.64 9.36
N ALA A 77 4.08 -20.68 9.90
CA ALA A 77 3.66 -20.64 11.28
C ALA A 77 2.46 -21.56 11.47
N ASP A 78 2.46 -22.33 12.56
CA ASP A 78 1.31 -23.15 12.91
C ASP A 78 0.08 -22.26 13.13
N LEU A 79 -1.08 -22.68 12.64
CA LEU A 79 -2.36 -21.99 12.81
C LEU A 79 -2.73 -21.80 14.30
N SER A 80 -2.12 -22.56 15.20
CA SER A 80 -2.24 -22.40 16.67
C SER A 80 -1.60 -21.12 17.21
N ALA A 81 -0.74 -20.44 16.44
CA ALA A 81 -0.16 -19.15 16.77
C ALA A 81 -1.15 -17.98 16.60
N PHE A 82 -2.26 -18.18 15.87
CA PHE A 82 -3.31 -17.17 15.63
C PHE A 82 -4.45 -17.24 16.66
N THR A 83 -4.11 -17.33 17.94
CA THR A 83 -5.12 -17.43 19.02
C THR A 83 -5.48 -16.09 19.64
N ALA A 84 -4.63 -15.06 19.50
CA ALA A 84 -4.91 -13.73 20.03
C ALA A 84 -5.49 -12.78 18.97
N PHE A 85 -6.41 -11.90 19.39
CA PHE A 85 -6.96 -10.83 18.55
C PHE A 85 -5.87 -9.91 17.95
N VAL A 86 -4.74 -9.75 18.67
CA VAL A 86 -3.61 -8.94 18.24
C VAL A 86 -2.91 -9.53 17.00
N ASP A 87 -2.86 -10.86 16.87
CA ASP A 87 -2.23 -11.52 15.72
C ASP A 87 -3.04 -11.30 14.43
N PHE A 88 -4.37 -11.29 14.56
CA PHE A 88 -5.28 -10.90 13.47
C PHE A 88 -5.08 -9.44 13.05
N LEU A 89 -4.92 -8.52 14.00
CA LEU A 89 -4.63 -7.11 13.69
C LEU A 89 -3.28 -6.95 13.00
N ALA A 90 -2.26 -7.71 13.42
CA ALA A 90 -0.93 -7.67 12.80
C ALA A 90 -0.97 -8.18 11.35
N VAL A 91 -1.65 -9.30 11.08
CA VAL A 91 -1.83 -9.81 9.71
C VAL A 91 -2.65 -8.85 8.87
N LEU A 92 -3.73 -8.29 9.41
CA LEU A 92 -4.52 -7.29 8.70
C LEU A 92 -3.69 -6.04 8.37
N ALA A 93 -2.86 -5.56 9.30
CA ALA A 93 -1.98 -4.42 9.08
C ALA A 93 -0.95 -4.71 7.98
N MET A 94 -0.35 -5.91 7.97
CA MET A 94 0.57 -6.35 6.92
C MET A 94 -0.14 -6.48 5.56
N ALA A 95 -1.33 -7.08 5.53
CA ALA A 95 -2.15 -7.20 4.33
C ALA A 95 -2.57 -5.84 3.77
N LEU A 96 -2.81 -4.86 4.64
CA LEU A 96 -3.13 -3.50 4.25
C LEU A 96 -2.00 -2.85 3.45
N VAL A 97 -0.73 -3.17 3.73
CA VAL A 97 0.41 -2.68 2.95
C VAL A 97 0.32 -3.14 1.50
N ALA A 98 0.02 -4.43 1.28
CA ALA A 98 -0.20 -4.96 -0.06
C ALA A 98 -1.43 -4.32 -0.74
N GLY A 99 -2.51 -4.14 0.02
CA GLY A 99 -3.72 -3.45 -0.44
C GLY A 99 -3.49 -2.00 -0.87
N LEU A 100 -2.71 -1.24 -0.09
CA LEU A 100 -2.34 0.15 -0.42
C LEU A 100 -1.48 0.21 -1.69
N GLY A 101 -0.58 -0.76 -1.89
CA GLY A 101 0.18 -0.89 -3.12
C GLY A 101 -0.71 -1.09 -4.34
N ALA A 102 -1.64 -2.06 -4.26
CA ALA A 102 -2.61 -2.34 -5.32
C ALA A 102 -3.53 -1.13 -5.60
N PHE A 103 -4.05 -0.48 -4.54
CA PHE A 103 -4.83 0.74 -4.65
C PHE A 103 -4.08 1.82 -5.43
N ALA A 104 -2.84 2.12 -5.03
CA ALA A 104 -2.05 3.18 -5.62
C ALA A 104 -1.75 2.92 -7.11
N LEU A 105 -1.44 1.67 -7.46
CA LEU A 105 -1.22 1.24 -8.84
C LEU A 105 -2.48 1.40 -9.68
N VAL A 106 -3.60 0.80 -9.26
CA VAL A 106 -4.85 0.80 -10.03
C VAL A 106 -5.41 2.21 -10.17
N PHE A 107 -5.41 3.00 -9.09
CA PHE A 107 -5.82 4.40 -9.14
C PHE A 107 -4.98 5.18 -10.15
N THR A 108 -3.65 5.04 -10.10
CA THR A 108 -2.74 5.76 -11.00
C THR A 108 -2.96 5.38 -12.46
N VAL A 109 -3.10 4.08 -12.75
CA VAL A 109 -3.38 3.58 -14.11
C VAL A 109 -4.72 4.11 -14.61
N MET A 110 -5.78 4.01 -13.82
CA MET A 110 -7.12 4.36 -14.26
C MET A 110 -7.29 5.88 -14.41
N ALA A 111 -6.68 6.66 -13.52
CA ALA A 111 -6.59 8.10 -13.64
C ALA A 111 -5.86 8.51 -14.93
N ARG A 112 -4.72 7.88 -15.23
CA ARG A 112 -3.96 8.14 -16.47
C ARG A 112 -4.74 7.77 -17.72
N ARG A 113 -5.45 6.62 -17.72
CA ARG A 113 -6.33 6.23 -18.83
C ARG A 113 -7.40 7.28 -19.10
N ARG A 114 -8.10 7.75 -18.07
CA ARG A 114 -9.11 8.82 -18.22
C ARG A 114 -8.51 10.12 -18.76
N ILE A 115 -7.33 10.50 -18.27
CA ILE A 115 -6.60 11.69 -18.75
C ILE A 115 -6.23 11.55 -20.24
N ALA A 116 -5.91 10.33 -20.70
CA ALA A 116 -5.57 10.06 -22.09
C ALA A 116 -6.82 10.11 -22.99
N SER A 117 -7.92 9.47 -22.58
CA SER A 117 -9.20 9.49 -23.30
C SER A 117 -9.81 10.89 -23.42
N ALA A 118 -9.54 11.80 -22.48
CA ALA A 118 -9.99 13.18 -22.57
C ALA A 118 -9.13 14.07 -23.50
N ARG A 119 -8.06 13.54 -24.09
CA ARG A 119 -7.23 14.25 -25.08
C ARG A 119 -7.56 13.88 -26.53
N SER A 120 -8.17 12.73 -26.76
CA SER A 120 -8.68 12.29 -28.07
C SER A 120 -10.04 12.91 -28.33
#